data_AF-A0A2V7Y603-F1
#
_entry.id   AF-A0A2V7Y603-F1
#
_cell.length_a   1.000
_cell.length_b   1.000
_cell.length_c   1.000
_cell.angle_alpha   90.00
_cell.angle_beta   90.00
_cell.angle_gamma   90.00
#
_symmetry.space_group_name_H-M   'P 1'
#
loop_
_entity.id
_entity.type
_entity.pdbx_description
1 polymer ?
#
loop_
_entity_poly.entity_id
_entity_poly.type
_entity_poly.pdbx_seq_one_letter_code
_entity_poly.pdbx_strand_id
1 'polypeptide(L)'
;MSPSPNWYEAQRTQIEDCCRQLVAEKVIEPLYTDEEETEAWTLRELASLVEGHLHIQLDGTRLSEEERLAYERRISSDDHRPYIDPHRGYTRPFWLLAGGRRVGTIAIGTMYSGMDLLSIMSLYVDPAERKRGIARQALEAVYRAGLANGAGGIRLDTNWTWQPSVRFYARIGMWIWMWKHNLVFTWQPDLPPYRVEIDGSEARFLIQQEDHWRTMVTAQNLGERLGWDAADLKDLPIEMSHCIPGTFAIHLALAGWPLVRSDKAWERRYDWSDAGEPEGLAYKIEVFEAVFRERGFEIRAPRIPGIQYRELDEIE
;
A
#
# COMPACT_ATOMS: atom_id res chain seq x y z
N MET A 1 -28.92 -2.71 -4.00
CA MET A 1 -29.50 -1.38 -3.69
C MET A 1 -28.56 -0.35 -4.27
N SER A 2 -28.98 0.41 -5.29
CA SER A 2 -28.17 1.52 -5.79
C SER A 2 -28.13 2.63 -4.73
N PRO A 3 -26.95 3.22 -4.42
CA PRO A 3 -26.87 4.31 -3.46
C PRO A 3 -27.75 5.48 -3.91
N SER A 4 -28.42 6.15 -2.96
CA SER A 4 -29.14 7.39 -3.21
C SER A 4 -28.18 8.44 -3.79
N PRO A 5 -28.58 9.28 -4.76
CA PRO A 5 -27.77 10.38 -5.30
C PRO A 5 -27.16 11.28 -4.21
N ASN A 6 -27.86 11.44 -3.09
CA ASN A 6 -27.44 12.22 -1.92
C ASN A 6 -26.17 11.65 -1.23
N TRP A 7 -25.95 10.34 -1.30
CA TRP A 7 -24.80 9.70 -0.66
C TRP A 7 -23.48 10.03 -1.38
N TYR A 8 -23.47 10.01 -2.73
CA TYR A 8 -22.29 10.37 -3.50
C TYR A 8 -21.91 11.84 -3.34
N GLU A 9 -22.91 12.73 -3.28
CA GLU A 9 -22.68 14.16 -3.06
C GLU A 9 -22.11 14.41 -1.66
N ALA A 10 -22.66 13.75 -0.63
CA ALA A 10 -22.15 13.87 0.74
C ALA A 10 -20.69 13.43 0.85
N GLN A 11 -20.33 12.25 0.31
CA GLN A 11 -18.93 11.79 0.31
C GLN A 11 -18.00 12.76 -0.41
N ARG A 12 -18.41 13.25 -1.59
CA ARG A 12 -17.59 14.20 -2.35
C ARG A 12 -17.35 15.48 -1.55
N THR A 13 -18.37 16.01 -0.88
CA THR A 13 -18.25 17.19 -0.01
C THR A 13 -17.31 16.93 1.17
N GLN A 14 -17.40 15.77 1.81
CA GLN A 14 -16.49 15.39 2.92
C GLN A 14 -15.02 15.29 2.46
N ILE A 15 -14.79 14.72 1.28
CA ILE A 15 -13.44 14.65 0.68
C ILE A 15 -12.94 16.07 0.34
N GLU A 16 -13.80 16.92 -0.21
CA GLU A 16 -13.49 18.33 -0.48
C GLU A 16 -13.11 19.10 0.79
N ASP A 17 -13.86 18.91 1.87
CA ASP A 17 -13.57 19.52 3.17
C ASP A 17 -12.25 19.04 3.75
N CYS A 18 -11.98 17.73 3.67
CA CYS A 18 -10.68 17.17 4.04
C CYS A 18 -9.54 17.82 3.23
N CYS A 19 -9.67 17.92 1.91
CA CYS A 19 -8.66 18.56 1.06
C CYS A 19 -8.46 20.04 1.43
N ARG A 20 -9.55 20.78 1.68
CA ARG A 20 -9.48 22.20 2.10
C ARG A 20 -8.73 22.35 3.42
N GLN A 21 -8.99 21.47 4.39
CA GLN A 21 -8.27 21.47 5.66
C GLN A 21 -6.78 21.22 5.46
N LEU A 22 -6.39 20.23 4.64
CA LEU A 22 -4.98 19.91 4.38
C LEU A 22 -4.23 21.06 3.69
N VAL A 23 -4.90 21.79 2.80
CA VAL A 23 -4.36 23.01 2.17
C VAL A 23 -4.17 24.11 3.23
N ALA A 24 -5.15 24.32 4.11
CA ALA A 24 -5.04 25.31 5.19
C ALA A 24 -3.91 24.96 6.19
N GLU A 25 -3.70 23.67 6.46
CA GLU A 25 -2.60 23.15 7.28
C GLU A 25 -1.24 23.14 6.55
N LYS A 26 -1.20 23.54 5.27
CA LYS A 26 0.00 23.54 4.41
C LYS A 26 0.67 22.17 4.29
N VAL A 27 -0.13 21.10 4.28
CA VAL A 27 0.33 19.73 4.02
C VAL A 27 0.38 19.46 2.52
N ILE A 28 -0.60 20.01 1.79
CA ILE A 28 -0.72 19.86 0.34
C ILE A 28 -1.00 21.22 -0.32
N GLU A 29 -0.68 21.33 -1.60
CA GLU A 29 -1.02 22.46 -2.45
C GLU A 29 -1.71 21.95 -3.73
N PRO A 30 -2.85 22.55 -4.16
CA PRO A 30 -3.53 22.13 -5.38
C PRO A 30 -2.60 22.22 -6.60
N LEU A 31 -2.66 21.22 -7.47
CA LEU A 31 -2.01 21.28 -8.77
C LEU A 31 -2.80 22.23 -9.69
N TYR A 32 -2.14 23.23 -10.27
CA TYR A 32 -2.75 24.10 -11.27
C TYR A 32 -2.89 23.39 -12.62
N THR A 33 -3.79 23.89 -13.47
CA THR A 33 -4.11 23.29 -14.77
C THR A 33 -3.23 23.76 -15.92
N ASP A 34 -2.22 24.60 -15.66
CA ASP A 34 -1.27 24.99 -16.69
C ASP A 34 -0.31 23.83 -17.04
N GLU A 35 0.26 23.92 -18.23
CA GLU A 35 1.05 22.84 -18.84
C GLU A 35 2.34 22.58 -18.07
N GLU A 36 3.04 23.62 -17.62
CA GLU A 36 4.31 23.51 -16.90
C GLU A 36 4.13 22.83 -15.53
N GLU A 37 3.12 23.24 -14.76
CA GLU A 37 2.77 22.60 -13.49
C GLU A 37 2.39 21.13 -13.67
N THR A 38 1.55 20.85 -14.67
CA THR A 38 1.08 19.50 -14.99
C THR A 38 2.23 18.59 -15.41
N GLU A 39 3.16 19.08 -16.24
CA GLU A 39 4.36 18.36 -16.66
C GLU A 39 5.28 18.05 -15.47
N ALA A 40 5.57 19.06 -14.63
CA ALA A 40 6.45 18.90 -13.47
C ALA A 40 5.90 17.90 -12.44
N TRP A 41 4.58 17.83 -12.28
CA TRP A 41 3.91 16.84 -11.43
C TRP A 41 4.00 15.44 -12.06
N THR A 42 3.71 15.34 -13.36
CA THR A 42 3.74 14.08 -14.12
C THR A 42 5.13 13.45 -14.14
N LEU A 43 6.20 14.24 -14.21
CA LEU A 43 7.58 13.76 -14.13
C LEU A 43 7.89 13.08 -12.79
N ARG A 44 7.28 13.52 -11.68
CA ARG A 44 7.45 12.87 -10.37
C ARG A 44 6.68 11.58 -10.26
N GLU A 45 5.50 11.49 -10.86
CA GLU A 45 4.78 10.21 -10.98
C GLU A 45 5.56 9.20 -11.82
N LEU A 46 6.16 9.65 -12.94
CA LEU A 46 7.09 8.83 -13.71
C LEU A 46 8.27 8.36 -12.84
N ALA A 47 8.88 9.26 -12.07
CA ALA A 47 9.98 8.91 -11.18
C ALA A 47 9.56 7.85 -10.13
N SER A 48 8.35 7.97 -9.57
CA SER A 48 7.77 6.99 -8.65
C SER A 48 7.62 5.61 -9.31
N LEU A 49 7.06 5.56 -10.51
CA LEU A 49 6.86 4.31 -11.26
C LEU A 49 8.16 3.66 -11.67
N VAL A 50 9.14 4.45 -12.14
CA VAL A 50 10.47 3.96 -12.50
C VAL A 50 11.20 3.42 -11.28
N GLU A 51 11.12 4.10 -10.15
CA GLU A 51 11.73 3.59 -8.92
C GLU A 51 11.06 2.28 -8.49
N GLY A 52 9.74 2.19 -8.55
CA GLY A 52 8.98 0.99 -8.19
C GLY A 52 9.25 -0.22 -9.09
N HIS A 53 9.29 -0.03 -10.42
CA HIS A 53 9.45 -1.12 -11.38
C HIS A 53 10.90 -1.44 -11.73
N LEU A 54 11.76 -0.42 -11.81
CA LEU A 54 13.13 -0.54 -12.33
C LEU A 54 14.20 -0.40 -11.25
N HIS A 55 13.83 -0.04 -10.02
CA HIS A 55 14.76 0.22 -8.91
C HIS A 55 15.79 1.32 -9.22
N ILE A 56 15.39 2.28 -10.07
CA ILE A 56 16.20 3.43 -10.46
C ILE A 56 15.60 4.69 -9.83
N GLN A 57 16.41 5.43 -9.09
CA GLN A 57 16.00 6.72 -8.53
C GLN A 57 16.24 7.81 -9.57
N LEU A 58 15.17 8.42 -10.05
CA LEU A 58 15.21 9.54 -10.99
C LEU A 58 15.13 10.88 -10.25
N ASP A 59 15.86 11.86 -10.76
CA ASP A 59 15.60 13.27 -10.44
C ASP A 59 14.45 13.77 -11.32
N GLY A 60 13.22 13.69 -10.80
CA GLY A 60 12.00 14.12 -11.50
C GLY A 60 11.97 15.61 -11.84
N THR A 61 12.99 16.40 -11.49
CA THR A 61 13.12 17.81 -11.87
C THR A 61 14.02 18.05 -13.08
N ARG A 62 14.72 17.01 -13.56
CA ARG A 62 15.80 17.15 -14.55
C ARG A 62 15.82 16.08 -15.65
N LEU A 63 14.67 15.45 -15.93
CA LEU A 63 14.58 14.53 -17.07
C LEU A 63 14.49 15.30 -18.39
N SER A 64 15.31 14.91 -19.37
CA SER A 64 15.08 15.31 -20.76
C SER A 64 13.83 14.62 -21.33
N GLU A 65 13.26 15.18 -22.39
CA GLU A 65 12.11 14.57 -23.07
C GLU A 65 12.44 13.18 -23.64
N GLU A 66 13.66 13.00 -24.15
CA GLU A 66 14.13 11.71 -24.67
C GLU A 66 14.18 10.64 -23.56
N GLU A 67 14.75 10.98 -22.41
CA GLU A 67 14.79 10.09 -21.25
C GLU A 67 13.38 9.78 -20.74
N ARG A 68 12.51 10.81 -20.68
CA ARG A 68 11.10 10.66 -20.27
C ARG A 68 10.44 9.59 -21.13
N LEU A 69 10.41 9.81 -22.45
CA LEU A 69 9.80 8.88 -23.40
C LEU A 69 10.43 7.48 -23.36
N ALA A 70 11.74 7.37 -23.12
CA ALA A 70 12.41 6.09 -22.98
C ALA A 70 11.93 5.30 -21.75
N TYR A 71 11.78 5.96 -20.60
CA TYR A 71 11.25 5.31 -19.41
C TYR A 71 9.77 5.00 -19.54
N GLU A 72 8.97 5.90 -20.10
CA GLU A 72 7.54 5.67 -20.35
C GLU A 72 7.31 4.39 -21.16
N ARG A 73 8.10 4.19 -22.23
CA ARG A 73 8.04 2.95 -23.03
C ARG A 73 8.41 1.70 -22.25
N ARG A 74 9.37 1.80 -21.31
CA ARG A 74 9.82 0.65 -20.51
C ARG A 74 8.81 0.25 -19.43
N ILE A 75 8.07 1.20 -18.88
CA ILE A 75 7.09 0.92 -17.82
C ILE A 75 5.68 0.66 -18.35
N SER A 76 5.39 1.07 -19.59
CA SER A 76 4.09 0.82 -20.22
C SER A 76 4.02 -0.63 -20.68
N SER A 77 3.06 -1.40 -20.15
CA SER A 77 2.64 -2.69 -20.72
C SER A 77 1.45 -2.48 -21.64
N ASP A 78 1.29 -3.31 -22.68
CA ASP A 78 0.50 -3.12 -23.91
C ASP A 78 -0.97 -2.61 -23.82
N ASP A 79 -1.56 -2.43 -22.64
CA ASP A 79 -2.90 -1.84 -22.47
C ASP A 79 -3.02 -0.81 -21.32
N HIS A 80 -1.95 -0.53 -20.60
CA HIS A 80 -1.96 0.42 -19.47
C HIS A 80 -0.93 1.52 -19.73
N ARG A 81 -1.42 2.67 -20.22
CA ARG A 81 -0.65 3.91 -20.13
C ARG A 81 -0.76 4.41 -18.69
N PRO A 82 0.33 4.42 -17.90
CA PRO A 82 0.26 4.95 -16.55
C PRO A 82 0.05 6.48 -16.52
N TYR A 83 0.22 7.13 -17.67
CA TYR A 83 0.04 8.57 -17.88
C TYR A 83 -1.37 8.90 -18.33
N ILE A 84 -2.26 9.05 -17.35
CA ILE A 84 -3.51 9.75 -17.54
C ILE A 84 -3.27 11.20 -17.10
N ASP A 85 -3.79 12.15 -17.86
CA ASP A 85 -3.90 13.57 -17.47
C ASP A 85 -4.30 13.65 -15.98
N PRO A 86 -3.47 14.24 -15.09
CA PRO A 86 -3.70 14.19 -13.66
C PRO A 86 -4.99 14.92 -13.25
N HIS A 87 -5.54 15.75 -14.13
CA HIS A 87 -6.81 16.45 -13.94
C HIS A 87 -8.03 15.63 -14.39
N ARG A 88 -7.84 14.40 -14.88
CA ARG A 88 -8.91 13.49 -15.31
C ARG A 88 -9.00 12.24 -14.44
N GLY A 89 -10.23 11.79 -14.23
CA GLY A 89 -10.52 10.53 -13.55
C GLY A 89 -11.04 10.71 -12.13
N TYR A 90 -10.83 9.70 -11.29
CA TYR A 90 -11.38 9.61 -9.93
C TYR A 90 -10.35 10.02 -8.86
N THR A 91 -9.43 10.93 -9.19
CA THR A 91 -8.36 11.39 -8.31
C THR A 91 -8.26 12.92 -8.30
N ARG A 92 -7.64 13.46 -7.26
CA ARG A 92 -7.30 14.87 -7.12
C ARG A 92 -5.79 14.98 -6.87
N PRO A 93 -5.02 15.53 -7.82
CA PRO A 93 -3.59 15.66 -7.69
C PRO A 93 -3.23 16.89 -6.83
N PHE A 94 -2.21 16.73 -6.00
CA PHE A 94 -1.64 17.80 -5.20
C PHE A 94 -0.11 17.72 -5.18
N TRP A 95 0.51 18.87 -4.98
CA TRP A 95 1.88 18.94 -4.50
C TRP A 95 1.92 18.59 -3.02
N LEU A 96 2.89 17.78 -2.63
CA LEU A 96 3.18 17.50 -1.24
C LEU A 96 4.10 18.58 -0.68
N LEU A 97 3.76 19.13 0.48
CA LEU A 97 4.52 20.22 1.10
C LEU A 97 5.28 19.77 2.36
N ALA A 98 6.49 20.31 2.54
CA ALA A 98 7.21 20.26 3.81
C ALA A 98 7.97 21.58 4.05
N GLY A 99 7.66 22.25 5.16
CA GLY A 99 8.23 23.57 5.46
C GLY A 99 7.87 24.63 4.40
N GLY A 100 6.68 24.53 3.80
CA GLY A 100 6.19 25.44 2.76
C GLY A 100 6.83 25.27 1.38
N ARG A 101 7.66 24.23 1.20
CA ARG A 101 8.24 23.87 -0.11
C ARG A 101 7.56 22.63 -0.66
N ARG A 102 7.43 22.55 -1.98
CA ARG A 102 7.05 21.33 -2.70
C ARG A 102 8.19 20.31 -2.61
N VAL A 103 7.88 19.11 -2.14
CA VAL A 103 8.86 18.04 -1.86
C VAL A 103 8.46 16.69 -2.47
N GLY A 104 7.45 16.68 -3.32
CA GLY A 104 6.89 15.49 -3.93
C GLY A 104 5.44 15.67 -4.34
N THR A 105 4.73 14.57 -4.53
CA THR A 105 3.35 14.53 -5.02
C THR A 105 2.49 13.65 -4.11
N ILE A 106 1.20 13.97 -4.05
CA ILE A 106 0.18 13.12 -3.44
C ILE A 106 -1.12 13.26 -4.24
N ALA A 107 -1.81 12.16 -4.47
CA ALA A 107 -3.12 12.16 -5.09
C ALA A 107 -4.15 11.50 -4.18
N ILE A 108 -5.31 12.15 -4.01
CA ILE A 108 -6.40 11.68 -3.15
C ILE A 108 -7.59 11.29 -4.03
N GLY A 109 -8.24 10.16 -3.73
CA GLY A 109 -9.42 9.69 -4.47
C GLY A 109 -10.62 10.64 -4.32
N THR A 110 -11.47 10.72 -5.36
CA THR A 110 -12.70 11.56 -5.33
C THR A 110 -13.91 10.86 -4.72
N MET A 111 -13.77 9.59 -4.37
CA MET A 111 -14.79 8.76 -3.72
C MET A 111 -14.15 7.92 -2.63
N TYR A 112 -14.93 7.54 -1.63
CA TYR A 112 -14.49 6.53 -0.68
C TYR A 112 -14.48 5.14 -1.32
N SER A 113 -13.67 4.26 -0.75
CA SER A 113 -13.61 2.85 -1.12
C SER A 113 -14.02 1.98 0.07
N GLY A 114 -14.86 0.97 -0.18
CA GLY A 114 -15.24 0.00 0.85
C GLY A 114 -15.82 0.67 2.10
N MET A 115 -15.17 0.43 3.26
CA MET A 115 -15.50 0.91 4.61
C MET A 115 -15.36 2.44 4.79
N ASP A 116 -15.89 3.23 3.85
CA ASP A 116 -15.79 4.69 3.82
C ASP A 116 -14.34 5.21 3.95
N LEU A 117 -13.37 4.47 3.37
CA LEU A 117 -11.94 4.80 3.46
C LEU A 117 -11.55 5.79 2.37
N LEU A 118 -10.81 6.83 2.77
CA LEU A 118 -10.19 7.78 1.84
C LEU A 118 -8.98 7.13 1.15
N SER A 119 -9.02 7.04 -0.17
CA SER A 119 -7.93 6.44 -0.95
C SER A 119 -6.81 7.44 -1.23
N ILE A 120 -5.58 7.06 -0.87
CA ILE A 120 -4.36 7.72 -1.37
C ILE A 120 -3.95 6.98 -2.64
N MET A 121 -4.15 7.64 -3.77
CA MET A 121 -4.01 7.08 -5.11
C MET A 121 -2.55 7.15 -5.60
N SER A 122 -1.79 8.12 -5.10
CA SER A 122 -0.36 8.23 -5.29
C SER A 122 0.28 8.97 -4.11
N LEU A 123 1.52 8.62 -3.80
CA LEU A 123 2.36 9.31 -2.84
C LEU A 123 3.82 9.13 -3.24
N TYR A 124 4.49 10.24 -3.54
CA TYR A 124 5.90 10.26 -3.85
C TYR A 124 6.60 11.39 -3.08
N VAL A 125 7.79 11.10 -2.57
CA VAL A 125 8.67 12.10 -1.94
C VAL A 125 9.96 12.14 -2.73
N ASP A 126 10.38 13.33 -3.13
CA ASP A 126 11.63 13.54 -3.85
C ASP A 126 12.80 12.90 -3.07
N PRO A 127 13.73 12.15 -3.73
CA PRO A 127 14.74 11.37 -3.03
C PRO A 127 15.58 12.17 -2.02
N ALA A 128 15.88 13.43 -2.33
CA ALA A 128 16.62 14.35 -1.48
C ALA A 128 15.89 14.75 -0.19
N GLU A 129 14.57 14.59 -0.13
CA GLU A 129 13.72 14.99 1.00
C GLU A 129 13.33 13.79 1.89
N ARG A 130 13.75 12.56 1.52
CA ARG A 130 13.42 11.32 2.25
C ARG A 130 14.14 11.21 3.59
N LYS A 131 13.70 10.23 4.40
CA LYS A 131 14.18 9.95 5.78
C LYS A 131 13.94 11.09 6.79
N ARG A 132 13.09 12.05 6.43
CA ARG A 132 12.68 13.19 7.29
C ARG A 132 11.27 13.06 7.87
N GLY A 133 10.64 11.90 7.69
CA GLY A 133 9.27 11.63 8.19
C GLY A 133 8.14 12.25 7.36
N ILE A 134 8.43 12.94 6.25
CA ILE A 134 7.46 13.69 5.44
C ILE A 134 6.26 12.83 5.01
N ALA A 135 6.51 11.67 4.36
CA ALA A 135 5.44 10.79 3.91
C ALA A 135 4.52 10.33 5.05
N ARG A 136 5.11 9.97 6.21
CA ARG A 136 4.34 9.54 7.38
C ARG A 136 3.49 10.69 7.93
N GLN A 137 4.08 11.87 8.10
CA GLN A 137 3.38 13.05 8.60
C GLN A 137 2.23 13.47 7.68
N ALA A 138 2.43 13.36 6.36
CA ALA A 138 1.40 13.63 5.37
C ALA A 138 0.24 12.64 5.51
N LEU A 139 0.51 11.34 5.60
CA LEU A 139 -0.52 10.32 5.82
C LEU A 139 -1.25 10.51 7.15
N GLU A 140 -0.54 10.85 8.23
CA GLU A 140 -1.15 11.13 9.54
C GLU A 140 -2.05 12.37 9.48
N ALA A 141 -1.66 13.40 8.74
CA ALA A 141 -2.48 14.58 8.51
C ALA A 141 -3.72 14.25 7.68
N VAL A 142 -3.58 13.49 6.59
CA VAL A 142 -4.72 13.05 5.76
C VAL A 142 -5.67 12.17 6.57
N TYR A 143 -5.15 11.25 7.39
CA TYR A 143 -5.96 10.43 8.27
C TYR A 143 -6.76 11.27 9.27
N ARG A 144 -6.10 12.19 9.98
CA ARG A 144 -6.74 13.07 10.97
C ARG A 144 -7.77 14.02 10.34
N ALA A 145 -7.45 14.63 9.20
CA ALA A 145 -8.39 15.48 8.46
C ALA A 145 -9.55 14.66 7.88
N GLY A 146 -9.29 13.45 7.37
CA GLY A 146 -10.31 12.53 6.89
C GLY A 146 -11.33 12.18 7.96
N LEU A 147 -10.86 11.75 9.14
CA LEU A 147 -11.72 11.44 10.29
C LEU A 147 -12.56 12.65 10.73
N ALA A 148 -11.95 13.84 10.81
CA ALA A 148 -12.64 15.08 11.19
C ALA A 148 -13.77 15.46 10.21
N ASN A 149 -13.69 14.99 8.96
CA ASN A 149 -14.66 15.23 7.91
C ASN A 149 -15.51 13.98 7.58
N GLY A 150 -15.47 12.94 8.43
CA GLY A 150 -16.40 11.80 8.35
C GLY A 150 -15.91 10.58 7.57
N ALA A 151 -14.64 10.51 7.15
CA ALA A 151 -14.08 9.28 6.60
C ALA A 151 -13.91 8.21 7.70
N GLY A 152 -14.01 6.93 7.33
CA GLY A 152 -13.74 5.79 8.21
C GLY A 152 -12.24 5.49 8.42
N GLY A 153 -11.37 6.19 7.70
CA GLY A 153 -9.92 6.03 7.75
C GLY A 153 -9.27 6.32 6.40
N ILE A 154 -8.05 5.82 6.21
CA ILE A 154 -7.34 5.91 4.94
C ILE A 154 -6.95 4.53 4.43
N ARG A 155 -6.83 4.43 3.11
CA ARG A 155 -6.24 3.28 2.44
C ARG A 155 -5.29 3.70 1.33
N LEU A 156 -4.38 2.81 0.98
CA LEU A 156 -3.54 2.95 -0.20
C LEU A 156 -3.14 1.58 -0.72
N ASP A 157 -2.80 1.53 -1.99
CA ASP A 157 -2.41 0.30 -2.68
C ASP A 157 -0.93 0.38 -3.05
N THR A 158 -0.20 -0.72 -2.89
CA THR A 158 1.18 -0.82 -3.37
C THR A 158 1.49 -2.23 -3.85
N ASN A 159 2.32 -2.35 -4.89
CA ASN A 159 2.68 -3.66 -5.39
C ASN A 159 3.68 -4.36 -4.46
N TRP A 160 3.57 -5.68 -4.30
CA TRP A 160 4.52 -6.47 -3.50
C TRP A 160 5.98 -6.25 -3.92
N THR A 161 6.25 -6.08 -5.21
CA THR A 161 7.61 -5.92 -5.72
C THR A 161 8.23 -4.57 -5.36
N TRP A 162 7.42 -3.58 -4.97
CA TRP A 162 7.85 -2.23 -4.56
C TRP A 162 8.30 -2.23 -3.09
N GLN A 163 9.31 -3.04 -2.80
CA GLN A 163 9.76 -3.36 -1.44
C GLN A 163 10.06 -2.14 -0.54
N PRO A 164 10.66 -1.03 -1.03
CA PRO A 164 10.81 0.16 -0.20
C PRO A 164 9.47 0.69 0.34
N SER A 165 8.42 0.69 -0.48
CA SER A 165 7.07 1.15 -0.13
C SER A 165 6.38 0.16 0.80
N VAL A 166 6.38 -1.14 0.49
CA VAL A 166 5.80 -2.19 1.35
C VAL A 166 6.41 -2.12 2.76
N ARG A 167 7.75 -2.03 2.85
CA ARG A 167 8.47 -1.91 4.13
C ARG A 167 8.16 -0.60 4.83
N PHE A 168 7.98 0.49 4.10
CA PHE A 168 7.62 1.78 4.67
C PHE A 168 6.23 1.72 5.34
N TYR A 169 5.20 1.27 4.62
CA TYR A 169 3.83 1.21 5.14
C TYR A 169 3.70 0.23 6.32
N ALA A 170 4.34 -0.94 6.23
CA ALA A 170 4.41 -1.88 7.35
C ALA A 170 5.12 -1.28 8.57
N ARG A 171 6.21 -0.53 8.38
CA ARG A 171 6.99 0.08 9.48
C ARG A 171 6.24 1.19 10.19
N ILE A 172 5.44 1.98 9.48
CA ILE A 172 4.64 3.04 10.10
C ILE A 172 3.37 2.51 10.77
N GLY A 173 3.16 1.19 10.79
CA GLY A 173 2.07 0.55 11.50
C GLY A 173 0.74 0.57 10.74
N MET A 174 0.76 0.64 9.41
CA MET A 174 -0.45 0.40 8.62
C MET A 174 -0.80 -1.09 8.66
N TRP A 175 -2.10 -1.37 8.73
CA TRP A 175 -2.65 -2.73 8.68
C TRP A 175 -2.83 -3.17 7.23
N ILE A 176 -2.84 -4.48 7.00
CA ILE A 176 -3.14 -5.07 5.69
C ILE A 176 -4.62 -5.45 5.66
N TRP A 177 -5.35 -4.84 4.73
CA TRP A 177 -6.76 -5.13 4.54
C TRP A 177 -6.98 -6.25 3.51
N MET A 178 -6.30 -6.21 2.37
CA MET A 178 -6.46 -7.20 1.29
C MET A 178 -5.27 -7.17 0.32
N TRP A 179 -5.23 -8.11 -0.62
CA TRP A 179 -4.17 -8.24 -1.65
C TRP A 179 -4.66 -8.78 -3.00
N LYS A 180 -5.86 -8.40 -3.44
CA LYS A 180 -6.44 -8.91 -4.69
C LYS A 180 -5.57 -8.65 -5.93
N HIS A 181 -5.22 -7.38 -6.17
CA HIS A 181 -4.40 -6.93 -7.31
C HIS A 181 -3.09 -6.27 -6.86
N ASN A 182 -3.11 -5.65 -5.67
CA ASN A 182 -1.99 -5.03 -4.99
C ASN A 182 -2.22 -5.19 -3.48
N LEU A 183 -1.18 -5.00 -2.68
CA LEU A 183 -1.31 -4.94 -1.23
C LEU A 183 -2.05 -3.67 -0.83
N VAL A 184 -3.14 -3.81 -0.09
CA VAL A 184 -3.94 -2.68 0.41
C VAL A 184 -3.62 -2.45 1.87
N PHE A 185 -2.94 -1.35 2.14
CA PHE A 185 -2.62 -0.87 3.48
C PHE A 185 -3.69 0.10 3.99
N THR A 186 -3.98 0.07 5.28
CA THR A 186 -5.00 0.94 5.90
C THR A 186 -4.63 1.43 7.29
N TRP A 187 -5.13 2.61 7.65
CA TRP A 187 -5.35 3.06 9.02
C TRP A 187 -6.83 3.32 9.23
N GLN A 188 -7.37 2.78 10.32
CA GLN A 188 -8.75 2.93 10.75
C GLN A 188 -8.77 3.17 12.26
N PRO A 189 -9.77 3.90 12.79
CA PRO A 189 -9.82 4.27 14.20
C PRO A 189 -10.04 3.06 15.11
N ASP A 190 -10.72 2.03 14.60
CA ASP A 190 -11.04 0.81 15.37
C ASP A 190 -9.91 -0.23 15.38
N LEU A 191 -8.83 0.01 14.62
CA LEU A 191 -7.67 -0.87 14.59
C LEU A 191 -6.60 -0.34 15.57
N PRO A 192 -6.25 -1.10 16.62
CA PRO A 192 -5.27 -0.64 17.60
C PRO A 192 -3.86 -0.57 17.01
N PRO A 193 -2.90 0.11 17.66
CA PRO A 193 -1.49 -0.07 17.36
C PRO A 193 -1.09 -1.55 17.50
N TYR A 194 -0.26 -2.02 16.58
CA TYR A 194 0.31 -3.36 16.63
C TYR A 194 1.85 -3.31 16.66
N ARG A 195 2.44 -4.42 17.09
CA ARG A 195 3.87 -4.68 17.01
C ARG A 195 4.11 -6.10 16.51
N VAL A 196 5.14 -6.26 15.68
CA VAL A 196 5.66 -7.58 15.33
C VAL A 196 7.04 -7.72 15.92
N GLU A 197 7.27 -8.84 16.60
CA GLU A 197 8.56 -9.22 17.16
C GLU A 197 9.01 -10.49 16.44
N ILE A 198 10.21 -10.49 15.88
CA ILE A 198 10.82 -11.64 15.20
C ILE A 198 12.19 -11.84 15.83
N ASP A 199 12.41 -13.00 16.45
CA ASP A 199 13.65 -13.36 17.12
C ASP A 199 14.03 -14.80 16.80
N GLY A 200 15.13 -14.98 16.07
CA GLY A 200 15.59 -16.30 15.61
C GLY A 200 14.50 -17.05 14.82
N SER A 201 14.05 -18.17 15.38
CA SER A 201 13.01 -19.04 14.80
C SER A 201 11.61 -18.79 15.35
N GLU A 202 11.41 -17.77 16.19
CA GLU A 202 10.10 -17.42 16.75
C GLU A 202 9.66 -16.00 16.38
N ALA A 203 8.36 -15.82 16.17
CA ALA A 203 7.77 -14.52 15.88
C ALA A 203 6.43 -14.35 16.60
N ARG A 204 6.08 -13.11 16.95
CA ARG A 204 4.85 -12.77 17.67
C ARG A 204 4.20 -11.55 17.06
N PHE A 205 2.89 -11.61 16.89
CA PHE A 205 2.04 -10.46 16.59
C PHE A 205 1.36 -10.00 17.87
N LEU A 206 1.56 -8.73 18.23
CA LEU A 206 0.99 -8.13 19.42
C LEU A 206 0.12 -6.93 19.06
N ILE A 207 -0.97 -6.73 19.79
CA ILE A 207 -1.79 -5.51 19.72
C ILE A 207 -1.80 -4.81 21.07
N GLN A 208 -1.96 -3.49 21.04
CA GLN A 208 -2.10 -2.69 22.25
C GLN A 208 -3.56 -2.74 22.74
N GLN A 209 -3.78 -3.14 24.00
CA GLN A 209 -5.06 -3.13 24.70
C GLN A 209 -4.84 -2.56 26.10
N GLU A 210 -5.60 -1.52 26.48
CA GLU A 210 -5.55 -0.91 27.83
C GLU A 210 -4.11 -0.67 28.33
N ASP A 211 -3.27 -0.06 27.48
CA ASP A 211 -1.83 0.22 27.73
C ASP A 211 -0.89 -0.99 27.87
N HIS A 212 -1.38 -2.20 27.62
CA HIS A 212 -0.58 -3.43 27.60
C HIS A 212 -0.49 -4.04 26.19
N TRP A 213 0.62 -4.72 25.91
CA TRP A 213 0.79 -5.49 24.67
C TRP A 213 0.30 -6.91 24.87
N ARG A 214 -0.73 -7.31 24.11
CA ARG A 214 -1.28 -8.66 24.12
C ARG A 214 -0.83 -9.42 22.87
N THR A 215 -0.26 -10.61 23.05
CA THR A 215 0.04 -11.52 21.95
C THR A 215 -1.23 -12.11 21.38
N MET A 216 -1.40 -11.95 20.07
CA MET A 216 -2.56 -12.46 19.31
C MET A 216 -2.21 -13.71 18.52
N VAL A 217 -0.99 -13.75 17.96
CA VAL A 217 -0.50 -14.88 17.16
C VAL A 217 0.98 -15.10 17.48
N THR A 218 1.37 -16.36 17.56
CA THR A 218 2.77 -16.79 17.56
C THR A 218 3.05 -17.62 16.32
N ALA A 219 4.27 -17.49 15.81
CA ALA A 219 4.75 -18.20 14.64
C ALA A 219 6.12 -18.81 14.88
N GLN A 220 6.38 -19.94 14.24
CA GLN A 220 7.67 -20.62 14.26
C GLN A 220 8.18 -20.87 12.84
N ASN A 221 9.45 -20.59 12.60
CA ASN A 221 10.11 -20.89 11.34
C ASN A 221 10.57 -22.36 11.35
N LEU A 222 9.87 -23.22 10.59
CA LEU A 222 10.18 -24.64 10.47
C LEU A 222 10.92 -24.96 9.16
N GLY A 223 11.69 -24.00 8.63
CA GLY A 223 12.35 -24.09 7.33
C GLY A 223 11.42 -23.71 6.20
N GLU A 224 10.84 -24.69 5.51
CA GLU A 224 9.89 -24.46 4.39
C GLU A 224 8.42 -24.37 4.85
N ARG A 225 8.18 -24.51 6.16
CA ARG A 225 6.85 -24.53 6.75
C ARG A 225 6.73 -23.54 7.90
N LEU A 226 5.53 -23.00 8.04
CA LEU A 226 5.17 -22.06 9.09
C LEU A 226 4.46 -22.81 10.23
N GLY A 227 5.05 -22.81 11.43
CA GLY A 227 4.28 -23.06 12.64
C GLY A 227 3.44 -21.84 12.96
N TRP A 228 2.15 -22.03 13.27
CA TRP A 228 1.21 -20.93 13.49
C TRP A 228 0.23 -21.28 14.59
N ASP A 229 0.26 -20.51 15.67
CA ASP A 229 -0.67 -20.64 16.79
C ASP A 229 -1.31 -19.28 17.07
N ALA A 230 -2.61 -19.19 16.82
CA ALA A 230 -3.40 -17.98 16.97
C ALA A 230 -4.35 -18.12 18.16
N ALA A 231 -4.45 -17.06 18.96
CA ALA A 231 -5.56 -16.92 19.89
C ALA A 231 -6.90 -16.96 19.13
N ASP A 232 -8.00 -17.17 19.84
CA ASP A 232 -9.31 -17.24 19.21
C ASP A 232 -9.72 -15.88 18.61
N LEU A 233 -9.41 -15.68 17.33
CA LEU A 233 -9.63 -14.41 16.63
C LEU A 233 -11.12 -14.16 16.36
N LYS A 234 -11.97 -15.20 16.43
CA LYS A 234 -13.39 -15.11 16.08
C LYS A 234 -14.21 -14.23 17.03
N ASP A 235 -13.71 -14.03 18.25
CA ASP A 235 -14.37 -13.22 19.28
C ASP A 235 -13.95 -11.74 19.20
N LEU A 236 -13.05 -11.38 18.28
CA LEU A 236 -12.65 -10.01 18.01
C LEU A 236 -13.61 -9.33 17.02
N PRO A 237 -13.68 -7.98 17.02
CA PRO A 237 -14.31 -7.23 15.94
C PRO A 237 -13.83 -7.68 14.56
N ILE A 238 -14.71 -7.59 13.56
CA ILE A 238 -14.49 -8.15 12.23
C ILE A 238 -13.26 -7.55 11.55
N GLU A 239 -13.00 -6.26 11.76
CA GLU A 239 -11.85 -5.54 11.21
C GLU A 239 -10.54 -6.12 11.74
N MET A 240 -10.47 -6.40 13.04
CA MET A 240 -9.30 -6.99 13.68
C MET A 240 -9.08 -8.44 13.27
N SER A 241 -10.13 -9.28 13.36
CA SER A 241 -10.03 -10.69 12.99
C SER A 241 -9.65 -10.88 11.52
N HIS A 242 -10.11 -9.98 10.64
CA HIS A 242 -9.76 -9.92 9.23
C HIS A 242 -8.31 -9.47 8.99
N CYS A 243 -7.85 -8.40 9.65
CA CYS A 243 -6.54 -7.81 9.36
C CYS A 243 -5.35 -8.51 10.04
N ILE A 244 -5.54 -9.14 11.21
CA ILE A 244 -4.44 -9.73 12.01
C ILE A 244 -3.64 -10.76 11.21
N PRO A 245 -4.26 -11.81 10.61
CA PRO A 245 -3.49 -12.85 9.92
C PRO A 245 -2.70 -12.28 8.74
N GLY A 246 -3.34 -11.43 7.93
CA GLY A 246 -2.72 -10.85 6.74
C GLY A 246 -1.62 -9.84 7.07
N THR A 247 -1.81 -9.03 8.12
CA THR A 247 -0.78 -8.08 8.56
C THR A 247 0.44 -8.84 9.07
N PHE A 248 0.25 -9.86 9.91
CA PHE A 248 1.38 -10.65 10.40
C PHE A 248 2.10 -11.39 9.27
N ALA A 249 1.35 -11.99 8.34
CA ALA A 249 1.91 -12.68 7.18
C ALA A 249 2.80 -11.76 6.32
N ILE A 250 2.43 -10.49 6.12
CA ILE A 250 3.27 -9.52 5.42
C ILE A 250 4.59 -9.27 6.16
N HIS A 251 4.57 -9.11 7.48
CA HIS A 251 5.81 -8.94 8.25
C HIS A 251 6.72 -10.16 8.18
N LEU A 252 6.15 -11.37 8.23
CA LEU A 252 6.88 -12.63 8.04
C LEU A 252 7.49 -12.70 6.63
N ALA A 253 6.71 -12.40 5.59
CA ALA A 253 7.17 -12.36 4.21
C ALA A 253 8.34 -11.37 4.01
N LEU A 254 8.23 -10.17 4.58
CA LEU A 254 9.27 -9.15 4.54
C LEU A 254 10.58 -9.57 5.24
N ALA A 255 10.49 -10.50 6.18
CA ALA A 255 11.59 -11.11 6.91
C ALA A 255 12.12 -12.41 6.24
N GLY A 256 11.54 -12.84 5.11
CA GLY A 256 11.93 -14.07 4.42
C GLY A 256 11.51 -15.35 5.15
N TRP A 257 10.45 -15.29 5.95
CA TRP A 257 9.90 -16.46 6.65
C TRP A 257 8.96 -17.27 5.77
N PRO A 258 8.83 -18.59 5.98
CA PRO A 258 7.82 -19.39 5.30
C PRO A 258 6.42 -18.88 5.61
N LEU A 259 5.51 -19.02 4.64
CA LEU A 259 4.10 -18.67 4.78
C LEU A 259 3.16 -19.88 4.69
N VAL A 260 3.66 -21.03 4.23
CA VAL A 260 2.84 -22.23 4.05
C VAL A 260 2.88 -23.08 5.31
N ARG A 261 1.72 -23.31 5.96
CA ARG A 261 1.66 -24.11 7.19
C ARG A 261 1.65 -25.62 6.93
N SER A 262 0.93 -26.05 5.90
CA SER A 262 0.82 -27.46 5.50
C SER A 262 0.27 -27.59 4.07
N ASP A 263 0.38 -28.79 3.48
CA ASP A 263 -0.15 -29.05 2.14
C ASP A 263 -1.68 -28.87 2.09
N LYS A 264 -2.40 -29.33 3.13
CA LYS A 264 -3.85 -29.12 3.27
C LYS A 264 -4.22 -27.62 3.35
N ALA A 265 -3.41 -26.82 4.02
CA ALA A 265 -3.64 -25.37 4.07
C ALA A 265 -3.35 -24.72 2.71
N TRP A 266 -2.32 -25.20 2.02
CA TRP A 266 -1.96 -24.75 0.67
C TRP A 266 -3.03 -25.06 -0.37
N GLU A 267 -3.68 -26.23 -0.31
CA GLU A 267 -4.83 -26.57 -1.17
C GLU A 267 -5.96 -25.53 -1.08
N ARG A 268 -6.12 -24.91 0.10
CA ARG A 268 -7.13 -23.89 0.38
C ARG A 268 -6.67 -22.45 0.13
N ARG A 269 -5.48 -22.24 -0.45
CA ARG A 269 -4.93 -20.89 -0.72
C ARG A 269 -5.89 -19.98 -1.49
N TYR A 270 -6.71 -20.56 -2.38
CA TYR A 270 -7.67 -19.84 -3.21
C TYR A 270 -8.82 -19.22 -2.41
N ASP A 271 -9.22 -19.86 -1.30
CA ASP A 271 -10.23 -19.34 -0.36
C ASP A 271 -9.80 -17.97 0.22
N TRP A 272 -8.49 -17.71 0.27
CA TRP A 272 -7.85 -16.55 0.89
C TRP A 272 -7.03 -15.73 -0.11
N SER A 273 -7.27 -15.93 -1.40
CA SER A 273 -6.50 -15.30 -2.46
C SER A 273 -6.63 -13.78 -2.44
N ASP A 274 -7.72 -13.21 -1.94
CA ASP A 274 -7.89 -11.75 -1.88
C ASP A 274 -7.58 -11.14 -0.50
N ALA A 275 -7.62 -11.91 0.60
CA ALA A 275 -7.28 -11.47 1.97
C ALA A 275 -7.24 -12.67 2.93
N GLY A 276 -6.78 -12.47 4.16
CA GLY A 276 -6.90 -13.44 5.25
C GLY A 276 -5.61 -14.21 5.55
N GLU A 277 -5.59 -15.51 5.25
CA GLU A 277 -4.57 -16.43 5.76
C GLU A 277 -3.21 -16.34 5.03
N PRO A 278 -2.09 -16.74 5.68
CA PRO A 278 -0.74 -16.69 5.11
C PRO A 278 -0.56 -17.37 3.75
N GLU A 279 -1.22 -18.51 3.51
CA GLU A 279 -1.12 -19.25 2.24
C GLU A 279 -1.72 -18.48 1.06
N GLY A 280 -2.78 -17.70 1.29
CA GLY A 280 -3.39 -16.85 0.27
C GLY A 280 -2.43 -15.73 -0.17
N LEU A 281 -1.71 -15.15 0.80
CA LEU A 281 -0.64 -14.19 0.51
C LEU A 281 0.53 -14.85 -0.23
N ALA A 282 0.96 -16.03 0.18
CA ALA A 282 2.03 -16.77 -0.48
C ALA A 282 1.72 -17.02 -1.97
N TYR A 283 0.50 -17.49 -2.26
CA TYR A 283 0.00 -17.62 -3.62
C TYR A 283 0.05 -16.31 -4.40
N LYS A 284 -0.44 -15.21 -3.82
CA LYS A 284 -0.45 -13.90 -4.50
C LYS A 284 0.95 -13.33 -4.71
N ILE A 285 1.89 -13.56 -3.80
CA ILE A 285 3.29 -13.17 -4.00
C ILE A 285 3.87 -13.88 -5.22
N GLU A 286 3.62 -15.18 -5.37
CA GLU A 286 4.02 -15.94 -6.56
C GLU A 286 3.43 -15.33 -7.84
N VAL A 287 2.12 -15.02 -7.84
CA VAL A 287 1.43 -14.35 -8.96
C VAL A 287 2.02 -12.96 -9.27
N PHE A 288 2.19 -12.10 -8.26
CA PHE A 288 2.72 -10.75 -8.45
C PHE A 288 4.12 -10.77 -9.06
N GLU A 289 4.98 -11.65 -8.56
CA GLU A 289 6.34 -11.76 -9.08
C GLU A 289 6.38 -12.39 -10.48
N ALA A 290 5.51 -13.37 -10.77
CA ALA A 290 5.40 -13.95 -12.12
C ALA A 290 4.98 -12.90 -13.16
N VAL A 291 3.95 -12.10 -12.87
CA VAL A 291 3.52 -10.99 -13.75
C VAL A 291 4.65 -9.98 -13.98
N PHE A 292 5.42 -9.65 -12.94
CA PHE A 292 6.54 -8.72 -13.10
C PHE A 292 7.70 -9.33 -13.91
N ARG A 293 8.01 -10.63 -13.73
CA ARG A 293 9.03 -11.33 -14.51
C ARG A 293 8.66 -11.42 -16.00
N GLU A 294 7.41 -11.75 -16.30
CA GLU A 294 6.89 -11.80 -17.68
C GLU A 294 7.07 -10.45 -18.39
N ARG A 295 6.92 -9.34 -17.65
CA ARG A 295 7.15 -7.99 -18.15
C ARG A 295 8.62 -7.57 -18.20
N GLY A 296 9.55 -8.46 -17.87
CA GLY A 296 10.99 -8.21 -17.88
C GLY A 296 11.50 -7.35 -16.72
N PHE A 297 10.72 -7.19 -15.65
CA PHE A 297 11.16 -6.43 -14.47
C PHE A 297 11.99 -7.29 -13.52
N GLU A 298 13.01 -6.67 -12.92
CA GLU A 298 13.83 -7.30 -11.89
C GLU A 298 13.05 -7.37 -10.57
N ILE A 299 13.01 -8.56 -9.95
CA ILE A 299 12.39 -8.76 -8.64
C ILE A 299 13.44 -8.64 -7.54
N ARG A 300 13.28 -7.64 -6.66
CA ARG A 300 14.12 -7.44 -5.46
C ARG A 300 13.37 -7.70 -4.14
N ALA A 301 12.41 -8.63 -4.17
CA ALA A 301 11.68 -9.08 -2.98
C ALA A 301 12.43 -10.20 -2.24
N PRO A 302 12.23 -10.35 -0.91
CA PRO A 302 12.72 -11.51 -0.18
C PRO A 302 12.19 -12.80 -0.77
N ARG A 303 13.04 -13.82 -0.83
CA ARG A 303 12.59 -15.18 -1.11
C ARG A 303 11.91 -15.77 0.12
N ILE A 304 10.76 -16.38 -0.10
CA ILE A 304 9.93 -17.00 0.93
C ILE A 304 10.09 -18.51 0.80
N PRO A 305 10.61 -19.18 1.84
CA PRO A 305 10.73 -20.63 1.84
C PRO A 305 9.39 -21.33 1.60
N GLY A 306 9.42 -22.41 0.80
CA GLY A 306 8.24 -23.20 0.46
C GLY A 306 7.39 -22.67 -0.71
N ILE A 307 7.72 -21.50 -1.29
CA ILE A 307 7.11 -21.01 -2.53
C ILE A 307 7.98 -21.43 -3.73
N GLN A 308 7.34 -21.87 -4.82
CA GLN A 308 8.03 -22.39 -6.01
C GLN A 308 8.47 -21.29 -6.99
N TYR A 309 7.77 -20.15 -7.02
CA TYR A 309 8.05 -19.03 -7.93
C TYR A 309 7.95 -19.41 -9.41
N ARG A 310 6.86 -20.12 -9.75
CA ARG A 310 6.53 -20.58 -11.10
C ARG A 310 6.28 -19.44 -12.08
N GLU A 311 6.37 -19.75 -13.37
CA GLU A 311 5.98 -18.80 -14.43
C GLU A 311 4.45 -18.62 -14.48
N LEU A 312 3.98 -17.52 -15.06
CA LEU A 312 2.56 -17.12 -14.94
C LEU A 312 1.60 -18.16 -15.53
N ASP A 313 1.99 -18.82 -16.62
CA ASP A 313 1.23 -19.88 -17.29
C ASP A 313 1.22 -21.22 -16.55
N GLU A 314 2.10 -21.38 -15.56
CA GLU A 314 2.21 -22.56 -14.69
C GLU A 314 1.46 -22.38 -13.35
N ILE A 315 0.90 -21.20 -13.09
CA ILE A 315 0.13 -20.91 -11.88
C ILE A 315 -1.36 -21.15 -12.17
N GLU A 316 -1.90 -22.20 -11.54
CA GLU A 316 -3.33 -22.54 -11.56
C GLU A 316 -4.23 -21.48 -10.89
#